data_AF-A0A7C2RBB5-F1
#
_entry.id   AF-A0A7C2RBB5-F1
#
_cell.length_a   1.000
_cell.length_b   1.000
_cell.length_c   1.000
_cell.angle_alpha   90.00
_cell.angle_beta   90.00
_cell.angle_gamma   90.00
#
_symmetry.space_group_name_H-M   'P 1'
#
loop_
_entity.id
_entity.type
_entity.pdbx_description
1 polymer ?
#
loop_
_entity_poly.entity_id
_entity_poly.type
_entity_poly.pdbx_seq_one_letter_code
_entity_poly.pdbx_strand_id
1 'polypeptide(L)'
;MCTMKSIPTLGLAVFFTLSLQAQREYLPTKEDLQHFHRTKTYVVLHDNPLSEYNFEIKDAIEKYWDITEFEFIQFRDFGDKSRDLNGSFLYTAAVSFEKDRSNARYLFLCLSLGGDYPSLDEMKDITNLPLSYYGVDEDHYSYKLGTIIRFMQDHIRLITADPGMVSQNVFKHYNENMADIR
;
A
#
# COMPACT_ATOMS: atom_id res chain seq x y z
N MET A 1 65.22 41.39 2.18
CA MET A 1 64.29 40.91 1.14
C MET A 1 64.16 39.41 1.24
N CYS A 2 62.99 38.89 1.62
CA CYS A 2 62.36 37.71 1.00
C CYS A 2 60.97 37.54 1.62
N THR A 3 59.98 38.06 0.91
CA THR A 3 58.55 37.82 1.12
C THR A 3 58.22 36.37 0.76
N MET A 4 57.70 35.60 1.72
CA MET A 4 57.10 34.30 1.41
C MET A 4 55.72 34.52 0.81
N LYS A 5 55.58 34.05 -0.43
CA LYS A 5 54.38 34.09 -1.27
C LYS A 5 53.32 33.13 -0.74
N SER A 6 52.06 33.55 -0.81
CA SER A 6 50.88 32.72 -0.57
C SER A 6 50.78 31.57 -1.57
N ILE A 7 50.42 30.38 -1.08
CA ILE A 7 50.07 29.22 -1.91
C ILE A 7 48.55 29.26 -2.13
N PRO A 8 48.04 29.30 -3.37
CA PRO A 8 46.62 29.14 -3.61
C PRO A 8 46.26 27.65 -3.57
N THR A 9 45.45 27.22 -2.60
CA THR A 9 44.91 25.87 -2.54
C THR A 9 43.79 25.75 -3.57
N LEU A 10 44.10 25.15 -4.72
CA LEU A 10 43.15 24.92 -5.81
C LEU A 10 42.42 23.57 -5.59
N GLY A 11 41.16 23.68 -5.23
CA GLY A 11 40.01 22.82 -5.58
C GLY A 11 40.15 21.30 -5.71
N LEU A 12 39.42 20.58 -4.85
CA LEU A 12 38.65 19.41 -5.28
C LEU A 12 37.31 19.39 -4.53
N ALA A 13 36.33 20.14 -5.06
CA ALA A 13 34.94 20.00 -4.64
C ALA A 13 34.34 18.82 -5.40
N VAL A 14 34.39 17.63 -4.80
CA VAL A 14 33.61 16.49 -5.26
C VAL A 14 32.15 16.80 -4.92
N PHE A 15 31.41 17.31 -5.91
CA PHE A 15 29.96 17.34 -5.85
C PHE A 15 29.46 15.89 -5.93
N PHE A 16 29.35 15.22 -4.78
CA PHE A 16 28.43 14.09 -4.65
C PHE A 16 27.04 14.66 -4.89
N THR A 17 26.53 14.53 -6.11
CA THR A 17 25.10 14.60 -6.37
C THR A 17 24.48 13.39 -5.69
N LEU A 18 24.22 13.52 -4.39
CA LEU A 18 23.27 12.66 -3.71
C LEU A 18 21.95 12.86 -4.44
N SER A 19 21.63 11.92 -5.33
CA SER A 19 20.30 11.76 -5.86
C SER A 19 19.38 11.61 -4.65
N LEU A 20 18.77 12.71 -4.22
CA LEU A 20 17.63 12.69 -3.32
C LEU A 20 16.49 12.02 -4.11
N GLN A 21 16.52 10.70 -4.19
CA GLN A 21 15.31 9.93 -4.39
C GLN A 21 14.50 10.16 -3.11
N ALA A 22 13.74 11.25 -3.10
CA ALA A 22 12.66 11.41 -2.16
C ALA A 22 11.82 10.13 -2.27
N GLN A 23 11.76 9.37 -1.19
CA GLN A 23 11.00 8.14 -1.00
C GLN A 23 9.57 8.39 -1.48
N ARG A 24 9.32 8.17 -2.77
CA ARG A 24 7.97 8.21 -3.32
C ARG A 24 7.35 6.89 -2.92
N GLU A 25 6.30 6.97 -2.12
CA GLU A 25 5.36 5.87 -1.95
C GLU A 25 5.02 5.31 -3.34
N TYR A 26 5.13 3.98 -3.49
CA TYR A 26 4.95 3.31 -4.76
C TYR A 26 3.54 3.61 -5.30
N LEU A 27 3.45 3.89 -6.60
CA LEU A 27 2.17 4.06 -7.28
C LEU A 27 2.05 2.96 -8.35
N PRO A 28 0.91 2.26 -8.43
CA PRO A 28 0.75 1.18 -9.39
C PRO A 28 0.82 1.71 -10.83
N THR A 29 1.58 1.01 -11.66
CA THR A 29 1.64 1.25 -13.10
C THR A 29 0.43 0.63 -13.81
N LYS A 30 0.23 1.01 -15.07
CA LYS A 30 -0.80 0.38 -15.92
C LYS A 30 -0.59 -1.13 -16.02
N GLU A 31 0.67 -1.56 -16.11
CA GLU A 31 1.06 -2.95 -16.20
C GLU A 31 0.74 -3.70 -14.90
N ASP A 32 0.98 -3.08 -13.74
CA ASP A 32 0.60 -3.68 -12.44
C ASP A 32 -0.92 -3.85 -12.32
N LEU A 33 -1.69 -2.84 -12.75
CA LEU A 33 -3.16 -2.91 -12.74
C LEU A 33 -3.68 -4.01 -13.66
N GLN A 34 -3.13 -4.12 -14.88
CA GLN A 34 -3.50 -5.20 -15.81
C GLN A 34 -3.12 -6.59 -15.28
N HIS A 35 -1.98 -6.68 -14.59
CA HIS A 35 -1.53 -7.90 -13.96
C HIS A 35 -2.46 -8.31 -12.82
N PHE A 36 -2.84 -7.37 -11.95
CA PHE A 36 -3.77 -7.59 -10.84
C PHE A 36 -5.06 -8.29 -11.27
N HIS A 37 -5.72 -7.83 -12.35
CA HIS A 37 -6.96 -8.43 -12.86
C HIS A 37 -6.83 -9.89 -13.33
N ARG A 38 -5.61 -10.41 -13.45
CA ARG A 38 -5.33 -11.82 -13.82
C ARG A 38 -4.87 -12.65 -12.63
N THR A 39 -4.69 -12.04 -11.46
CA THR A 39 -4.25 -12.73 -10.24
C THR A 39 -5.42 -13.39 -9.53
N LYS A 40 -5.09 -14.35 -8.67
CA LYS A 40 -5.97 -14.79 -7.58
C LYS A 40 -5.66 -13.97 -6.33
N THR A 41 -6.68 -13.37 -5.71
CA THR A 41 -6.53 -12.59 -4.48
C THR A 41 -6.60 -13.49 -3.26
N TYR A 42 -5.49 -13.61 -2.55
CA TYR A 42 -5.41 -14.26 -1.25
C TYR A 42 -5.76 -13.25 -0.15
N VAL A 43 -6.84 -13.49 0.56
CA VAL A 43 -7.27 -12.67 1.69
C VAL A 43 -6.64 -13.25 2.96
N VAL A 44 -5.74 -12.48 3.58
CA VAL A 44 -4.92 -12.93 4.69
C VAL A 44 -5.66 -12.71 6.00
N LEU A 45 -6.00 -13.80 6.68
CA LEU A 45 -6.67 -13.78 7.98
C LEU A 45 -5.66 -13.66 9.12
N HIS A 46 -6.03 -12.94 10.18
CA HIS A 46 -5.30 -12.93 11.45
C HIS A 46 -5.26 -14.35 12.05
N ASP A 47 -4.17 -14.71 12.73
CA ASP A 47 -4.01 -16.04 13.33
C ASP A 47 -5.02 -16.31 14.47
N ASN A 48 -5.57 -15.26 15.10
CA ASN A 48 -6.62 -15.40 16.11
C ASN A 48 -7.97 -15.77 15.45
N PRO A 49 -8.52 -16.98 15.68
CA PRO A 49 -9.77 -17.39 15.06
C PRO A 49 -10.99 -16.60 15.55
N LEU A 50 -10.89 -15.89 16.68
CA LEU A 50 -11.92 -15.03 17.24
C LEU A 50 -11.74 -13.55 16.86
N SER A 51 -10.81 -13.24 15.95
CA SER A 51 -10.63 -11.88 15.43
C SER A 51 -11.91 -11.39 14.75
N GLU A 52 -12.40 -10.23 15.13
CA GLU A 52 -13.53 -9.56 14.48
C GLU A 52 -13.19 -9.18 13.05
N TYR A 53 -11.95 -8.75 12.80
CA TYR A 53 -11.44 -8.55 11.45
C TYR A 53 -11.68 -9.79 10.58
N ASN A 54 -11.37 -10.99 11.09
CA ASN A 54 -11.57 -12.23 10.32
C ASN A 54 -13.04 -12.50 9.96
N PHE A 55 -13.99 -12.18 10.84
CA PHE A 55 -15.41 -12.35 10.55
C PHE A 55 -15.89 -11.31 9.53
N GLU A 56 -15.58 -10.04 9.78
CA GLU A 56 -16.06 -8.91 8.97
C GLU A 56 -15.40 -8.88 7.58
N ILE A 57 -14.12 -9.23 7.45
CA ILE A 57 -13.45 -9.30 6.14
C ILE A 57 -13.99 -10.45 5.30
N LYS A 58 -14.33 -11.59 5.91
CA LYS A 58 -14.94 -12.72 5.20
C LYS A 58 -16.30 -12.33 4.65
N ASP A 59 -17.19 -11.78 5.47
CA ASP A 59 -18.51 -11.31 5.03
C ASP A 59 -18.37 -10.26 3.93
N ALA A 60 -17.47 -9.29 4.10
CA ALA A 60 -17.23 -8.25 3.11
C ALA A 60 -16.76 -8.82 1.76
N ILE A 61 -15.80 -9.75 1.77
CA ILE A 61 -15.26 -10.35 0.54
C ILE A 61 -16.32 -11.23 -0.13
N GLU A 62 -16.97 -12.11 0.61
CA GLU A 62 -18.00 -13.02 0.07
C GLU A 62 -19.19 -12.25 -0.53
N LYS A 63 -19.53 -11.10 0.03
CA LYS A 63 -20.67 -10.29 -0.41
C LYS A 63 -20.36 -9.30 -1.51
N TYR A 64 -19.16 -8.73 -1.53
CA TYR A 64 -18.85 -7.58 -2.37
C TYR A 64 -17.68 -7.77 -3.33
N TRP A 65 -16.78 -8.74 -3.11
CA TRP A 65 -15.60 -8.90 -3.96
C TRP A 65 -15.91 -9.61 -5.27
N ASP A 66 -15.74 -8.93 -6.39
CA ASP A 66 -16.08 -9.41 -7.73
C ASP A 66 -15.07 -9.01 -8.81
N ILE A 67 -13.90 -8.52 -8.41
CA ILE A 67 -12.86 -8.05 -9.34
C ILE A 67 -11.84 -9.13 -9.75
N THR A 68 -11.62 -10.14 -8.89
CA THR A 68 -10.70 -11.29 -9.11
C THR A 68 -11.24 -12.53 -8.39
N GLU A 69 -10.77 -13.73 -8.78
CA GLU A 69 -10.96 -14.92 -7.94
C GLU A 69 -10.27 -14.73 -6.58
N PHE A 70 -10.83 -15.30 -5.50
CA PHE A 70 -10.25 -15.17 -4.17
C PHE A 70 -10.12 -16.48 -3.40
N GLU A 71 -9.25 -16.48 -2.39
CA GLU A 71 -9.10 -17.56 -1.40
C GLU A 71 -8.67 -16.98 -0.05
N PHE A 72 -9.26 -17.46 1.04
CA PHE A 72 -8.81 -17.09 2.38
C PHE A 72 -7.62 -17.94 2.80
N ILE A 73 -6.56 -17.29 3.30
CA ILE A 73 -5.35 -17.95 3.81
C ILE A 73 -5.05 -17.51 5.24
N GLN A 74 -4.28 -18.32 5.97
CA GLN A 74 -3.81 -17.94 7.31
C GLN A 74 -2.56 -17.05 7.20
N PHE A 75 -2.37 -16.14 8.15
CA PHE A 75 -1.20 -15.26 8.18
C PHE A 75 0.13 -16.02 8.14
N ARG A 76 0.23 -17.16 8.83
CA ARG A 76 1.42 -18.03 8.77
C ARG A 76 1.81 -18.50 7.37
N ASP A 77 0.85 -18.58 6.42
CA ASP A 77 1.10 -19.03 5.05
C ASP A 77 1.45 -17.85 4.12
N PHE A 78 1.25 -16.61 4.58
CA PHE A 78 1.40 -15.41 3.77
C PHE A 78 2.82 -15.22 3.25
N GLY A 79 3.83 -15.35 4.13
CA GLY A 79 5.23 -15.10 3.76
C GLY A 79 5.75 -16.01 2.65
N ASP A 80 5.31 -17.27 2.60
CA ASP A 80 5.71 -18.19 1.54
C ASP A 80 4.85 -18.00 0.29
N LYS A 81 3.54 -17.78 0.45
CA LYS A 81 2.63 -17.55 -0.68
C LYS A 81 2.88 -16.24 -1.39
N SER A 82 3.37 -15.20 -0.72
CA SER A 82 3.60 -13.87 -1.31
C SER A 82 4.56 -13.88 -2.51
N ARG A 83 5.34 -14.96 -2.67
CA ARG A 83 6.21 -15.19 -3.84
C ARG A 83 5.47 -15.61 -5.11
N ASP A 84 4.18 -15.94 -5.02
CA ASP A 84 3.37 -16.30 -6.18
C ASP A 84 3.14 -15.07 -7.07
N LEU A 85 3.78 -15.07 -8.24
CA LEU A 85 3.62 -14.02 -9.25
C LEU A 85 2.19 -13.92 -9.79
N ASN A 86 1.37 -14.97 -9.65
CA ASN A 86 -0.04 -14.95 -10.05
C ASN A 86 -0.97 -14.67 -8.85
N GLY A 87 -0.40 -14.34 -7.69
CA GLY A 87 -1.14 -13.96 -6.50
C GLY A 87 -1.23 -12.44 -6.33
N SER A 88 -2.33 -11.99 -5.74
CA SER A 88 -2.42 -10.71 -5.05
C SER A 88 -2.84 -10.96 -3.61
N PHE A 89 -2.54 -10.04 -2.70
CA PHE A 89 -2.70 -10.25 -1.26
C PHE A 89 -3.44 -9.08 -0.66
N LEU A 90 -4.57 -9.36 -0.01
CA LEU A 90 -5.31 -8.41 0.80
C LEU A 90 -5.02 -8.69 2.27
N TYR A 91 -4.34 -7.78 2.95
CA TYR A 91 -3.80 -8.01 4.30
C TYR A 91 -3.73 -6.72 5.11
N THR A 92 -3.56 -6.85 6.43
CA THR A 92 -3.33 -5.71 7.32
C THR A 92 -1.83 -5.50 7.56
N ALA A 93 -1.39 -4.24 7.60
CA ALA A 93 -0.01 -3.89 7.87
C ALA A 93 0.11 -2.67 8.80
N ALA A 94 1.13 -2.67 9.66
CA ALA A 94 1.41 -1.56 10.56
C ALA A 94 2.44 -0.61 9.93
N VAL A 95 2.00 0.58 9.53
CA VAL A 95 2.81 1.57 8.80
C VAL A 95 3.21 2.71 9.73
N SER A 96 4.47 3.14 9.63
CA SER A 96 5.00 4.33 10.30
C SER A 96 5.48 5.32 9.24
N PHE A 97 5.14 6.59 9.38
CA PHE A 97 5.63 7.63 8.46
C PHE A 97 6.85 8.32 9.07
N GLU A 98 8.03 8.21 8.43
CA GLU A 98 9.27 8.81 8.96
C GLU A 98 9.19 10.32 9.20
N LYS A 99 8.34 11.02 8.44
CA LYS A 99 8.12 12.47 8.57
C LYS A 99 7.16 12.82 9.71
N ASP A 100 6.43 11.86 10.25
CA ASP A 100 5.52 12.05 11.37
C ASP A 100 6.28 11.96 12.70
N ARG A 101 6.46 13.12 13.34
CA ARG A 101 7.19 13.23 14.62
C ARG A 101 6.39 12.71 15.83
N SER A 102 5.14 12.31 15.63
CA SER A 102 4.31 11.77 16.71
C SER A 102 4.69 10.33 17.10
N ASN A 103 5.53 9.65 16.30
CA ASN A 103 5.77 8.21 16.39
C ASN A 103 4.48 7.38 16.28
N ALA A 104 3.40 7.95 15.71
CA ALA A 104 2.18 7.22 15.48
C ALA A 104 2.41 6.09 14.47
N ARG A 105 1.88 4.92 14.83
CA ARG A 105 1.78 3.77 13.94
C ARG A 105 0.33 3.66 13.51
N TYR A 106 0.11 3.38 12.24
CA TYR A 106 -1.21 3.24 11.65
C TYR A 106 -1.40 1.81 11.20
N LEU A 107 -2.62 1.29 11.33
CA LEU A 107 -3.02 0.03 10.73
C LEU A 107 -3.63 0.33 9.36
N PHE A 108 -3.09 -0.29 8.33
CA PHE A 108 -3.58 -0.19 6.96
C PHE A 108 -4.18 -1.52 6.50
N LEU A 109 -5.15 -1.45 5.59
CA LEU A 109 -5.55 -2.55 4.72
C LEU A 109 -4.85 -2.36 3.38
N CYS A 110 -3.97 -3.28 3.04
CA CYS A 110 -3.15 -3.25 1.83
C CYS A 110 -3.64 -4.30 0.85
N LEU A 111 -3.64 -3.94 -0.44
CA LEU A 111 -3.79 -4.87 -1.55
C LEU A 111 -2.56 -4.79 -2.43
N SER A 112 -1.79 -5.86 -2.51
CA SER A 112 -0.47 -5.84 -3.15
C SER A 112 -0.26 -7.04 -4.06
N LEU A 113 0.56 -6.88 -5.10
CA LEU A 113 0.94 -7.97 -5.99
C LEU A 113 1.97 -8.88 -5.32
N GLY A 114 1.81 -10.19 -5.51
CA GLY A 114 2.83 -11.18 -5.19
C GLY A 114 3.98 -11.18 -6.18
N GLY A 115 5.12 -11.72 -5.76
CA GLY A 115 6.32 -11.83 -6.56
C GLY A 115 7.59 -11.96 -5.73
N ASP A 116 8.72 -11.94 -6.43
CA ASP A 116 10.04 -12.07 -5.81
C ASP A 116 10.51 -10.71 -5.27
N TYR A 117 10.06 -10.39 -4.05
CA TYR A 117 10.43 -9.19 -3.31
C TYR A 117 11.36 -9.55 -2.14
N PRO A 118 12.29 -8.66 -1.74
CA PRO A 118 13.19 -8.94 -0.63
C PRO A 118 12.47 -9.03 0.73
N SER A 119 11.33 -8.34 0.86
CA SER A 119 10.47 -8.33 2.04
C SER A 119 9.01 -8.06 1.67
N LEU A 120 8.08 -8.35 2.60
CA LEU A 120 6.66 -8.03 2.42
C LEU A 120 6.41 -6.52 2.31
N ASP A 121 7.26 -5.71 2.94
CA ASP A 121 7.19 -4.24 2.91
C ASP A 121 7.58 -3.65 1.54
N GLU A 122 8.18 -4.46 0.68
CA GLU A 122 8.60 -4.08 -0.68
C GLU A 122 7.65 -4.61 -1.77
N MET A 123 6.56 -5.28 -1.38
CA MET A 123 5.51 -5.69 -2.32
C MET A 123 4.89 -4.46 -2.99
N LYS A 124 4.53 -4.62 -4.27
CA LYS A 124 3.92 -3.54 -5.03
C LYS A 124 2.45 -3.40 -4.67
N ASP A 125 2.12 -2.36 -3.91
CA ASP A 125 0.74 -2.02 -3.59
C ASP A 125 -0.04 -1.59 -4.84
N ILE A 126 -1.21 -2.20 -5.03
CA ILE A 126 -2.26 -1.75 -5.95
C ILE A 126 -3.06 -0.63 -5.29
N THR A 127 -3.41 -0.80 -4.01
CA THR A 127 -4.06 0.23 -3.21
C THR A 127 -3.90 -0.09 -1.72
N ASN A 128 -3.86 0.94 -0.89
CA ASN A 128 -3.79 0.80 0.55
C ASN A 128 -4.69 1.87 1.21
N LEU A 129 -5.30 1.52 2.34
CA LEU A 129 -6.19 2.41 3.07
C LEU A 129 -5.96 2.33 4.58
N PRO A 130 -5.89 3.47 5.28
CA PRO A 130 -5.81 3.48 6.73
C PRO A 130 -7.12 2.97 7.34
N LEU A 131 -7.01 2.03 8.28
CA LEU A 131 -8.13 1.51 9.08
C LEU A 131 -8.25 2.22 10.42
N SER A 132 -7.14 2.33 11.14
CA SER A 132 -7.08 2.86 12.50
C SER A 132 -5.65 3.26 12.88
N TYR A 133 -5.50 3.83 14.09
CA TYR A 133 -4.20 3.77 14.76
C TYR A 133 -3.88 2.31 15.13
N TYR A 134 -2.60 1.98 15.12
CA TYR A 134 -2.13 0.66 15.52
C TYR A 134 -2.42 0.41 17.01
N GLY A 135 -2.95 -0.76 17.33
CA GLY A 135 -3.32 -1.15 18.69
C GLY A 135 -4.71 -0.69 19.14
N VAL A 136 -5.49 -0.04 18.27
CA VAL A 136 -6.93 0.15 18.49
C VAL A 136 -7.65 -1.17 18.30
N ASP A 137 -8.63 -1.44 19.17
CA ASP A 137 -9.44 -2.66 19.14
C ASP A 137 -10.21 -2.82 17.82
N GLU A 138 -10.38 -4.06 17.38
CA GLU A 138 -10.91 -4.37 16.04
C GLU A 138 -12.35 -3.84 15.83
N ASP A 139 -13.16 -3.82 16.88
CA ASP A 139 -14.55 -3.34 16.90
C ASP A 139 -14.70 -1.86 16.49
N HIS A 140 -13.63 -1.08 16.56
CA HIS A 140 -13.64 0.33 16.17
C HIS A 140 -13.50 0.54 14.64
N TYR A 141 -13.04 -0.48 13.90
CA TYR A 141 -12.82 -0.37 12.45
C TYR A 141 -13.43 -1.52 11.63
N SER A 142 -13.60 -2.72 12.18
CA SER A 142 -14.00 -3.94 11.47
C SER A 142 -15.34 -3.79 10.76
N TYR A 143 -16.34 -3.18 11.41
CA TYR A 143 -17.67 -2.93 10.83
C TYR A 143 -17.67 -2.04 9.57
N LYS A 144 -16.57 -1.33 9.29
CA LYS A 144 -16.43 -0.49 8.09
C LYS A 144 -15.87 -1.26 6.90
N LEU A 145 -15.35 -2.47 7.09
CA LEU A 145 -14.63 -3.22 6.06
C LEU A 145 -15.48 -3.44 4.80
N GLY A 146 -16.77 -3.73 4.93
CA GLY A 146 -17.65 -3.85 3.76
C GLY A 146 -17.67 -2.60 2.87
N THR A 147 -17.66 -1.40 3.45
CA THR A 147 -17.59 -0.15 2.68
C THR A 147 -16.19 0.09 2.10
N ILE A 148 -15.16 -0.21 2.88
CA ILE A 148 -13.76 -0.07 2.46
C ILE A 148 -13.47 -0.98 1.26
N ILE A 149 -13.93 -2.23 1.28
CA ILE A 149 -13.76 -3.19 0.18
C ILE A 149 -14.45 -2.73 -1.10
N ARG A 150 -15.68 -2.20 -1.03
CA ARG A 150 -16.34 -1.62 -2.20
C ARG A 150 -15.55 -0.45 -2.77
N PHE A 151 -15.14 0.48 -1.89
CA PHE A 151 -14.33 1.62 -2.31
C PHE A 151 -13.02 1.21 -2.97
N MET A 152 -12.28 0.24 -2.40
CA MET A 152 -11.04 -0.25 -3.00
C MET A 152 -11.28 -0.81 -4.40
N GLN A 153 -12.31 -1.62 -4.60
CA GLN A 153 -12.63 -2.18 -5.92
C GLN A 153 -13.02 -1.10 -6.93
N ASP A 154 -13.86 -0.15 -6.53
CA ASP A 154 -14.29 0.94 -7.40
C ASP A 154 -13.11 1.86 -7.75
N HIS A 155 -12.23 2.12 -6.78
CA HIS A 155 -10.98 2.83 -7.00
C HIS A 155 -10.09 2.09 -8.01
N ILE A 156 -9.89 0.78 -7.84
CA ILE A 156 -9.08 -0.04 -8.76
C ILE A 156 -9.67 -0.02 -10.18
N ARG A 157 -10.99 -0.17 -10.32
CA ARG A 157 -11.68 -0.06 -11.61
C ARG A 157 -11.45 1.30 -12.26
N LEU A 158 -11.58 2.37 -11.49
CA LEU A 158 -11.36 3.74 -11.94
C LEU A 158 -9.94 3.93 -12.48
N ILE A 159 -8.92 3.60 -11.68
CA ILE A 159 -7.52 3.77 -12.10
C ILE A 159 -7.09 2.77 -13.18
N THR A 160 -7.76 1.63 -13.31
CA THR A 160 -7.55 0.71 -14.43
C THR A 160 -8.10 1.29 -15.73
N ALA A 161 -9.31 1.87 -15.68
CA ALA A 161 -9.96 2.49 -16.83
C ALA A 161 -9.26 3.78 -17.26
N ASP A 162 -8.75 4.56 -16.30
CA ASP A 162 -7.97 5.77 -16.53
C ASP A 162 -6.69 5.79 -15.67
N PRO A 163 -5.60 5.15 -16.15
CA PRO A 163 -4.31 5.12 -15.44
C PRO A 163 -3.69 6.50 -15.21
N GLY A 164 -4.13 7.54 -15.93
CA GLY A 164 -3.67 8.91 -15.70
C GLY A 164 -4.11 9.49 -14.35
N MET A 165 -5.11 8.87 -13.71
CA MET A 165 -5.64 9.27 -12.40
C MET A 165 -4.80 8.77 -11.22
N VAL A 166 -3.88 7.82 -11.44
CA VAL A 166 -2.97 7.34 -10.40
C VAL A 166 -2.10 8.49 -9.94
N SER A 167 -2.31 8.93 -8.69
CA SER A 167 -1.61 10.08 -8.13
C SER A 167 -1.45 9.95 -6.62
N GLN A 168 -0.44 10.62 -6.08
CA GLN A 168 -0.23 10.72 -4.63
C GLN A 168 -1.34 11.49 -3.90
N ASN A 169 -2.23 12.19 -4.63
CA ASN A 169 -3.32 12.97 -4.06
C ASN A 169 -4.67 12.58 -4.69
N VAL A 170 -4.91 11.28 -4.78
CA VAL A 170 -6.17 10.75 -5.33
C VAL A 170 -7.40 11.25 -4.56
N PHE A 171 -7.24 11.61 -3.28
CA PHE A 171 -8.29 12.24 -2.47
C PHE A 171 -8.83 13.54 -3.08
N LYS A 172 -7.99 14.29 -3.82
CA LYS A 172 -8.46 15.49 -4.52
C LYS A 172 -9.58 15.15 -5.50
N HIS A 173 -9.43 14.08 -6.28
CA HIS A 173 -10.45 13.64 -7.22
C HIS A 173 -11.77 13.28 -6.49
N TYR A 174 -11.70 12.52 -5.40
CA TYR A 174 -12.89 12.17 -4.64
C TYR A 174 -13.57 13.36 -3.97
N ASN A 175 -12.79 14.29 -3.41
CA ASN A 175 -13.30 15.50 -2.78
C ASN A 175 -14.00 16.42 -3.78
N GLU A 176 -13.44 16.57 -4.98
CA GLU A 176 -14.02 17.39 -6.05
C GLU A 176 -15.31 16.79 -6.63
N ASN A 177 -15.47 15.47 -6.54
CA ASN A 177 -16.62 14.74 -7.07
C ASN A 177 -17.55 14.16 -5.99
N MET A 178 -17.48 14.67 -4.75
CA MET A 178 -18.32 14.20 -3.63
C MET A 178 -19.82 14.23 -3.91
N ALA A 179 -20.29 15.12 -4.80
CA ALA A 179 -21.70 15.21 -5.19
C ALA A 179 -22.19 14.03 -6.04
N ASP A 180 -21.26 13.30 -6.68
CA ASP A 180 -21.55 12.17 -7.57
C ASP A 180 -21.45 10.82 -6.84
N ILE A 181 -20.90 10.81 -5.61
CA ILE A 181 -20.88 9.64 -4.73
C ILE A 181 -22.28 9.48 -4.12
N ARG A 182 -23.06 8.52 -4.65
CA ARG A 182 -24.40 8.15 -4.17
C ARG A 182 -24.39 6.88 -3.33
#